data_AF-A0A482KE33-F1
#
_entry.id   AF-A0A482KE33-F1
#
_cell.length_a   1.000
_cell.length_b   1.000
_cell.length_c   1.000
_cell.angle_alpha   90.00
_cell.angle_beta   90.00
_cell.angle_gamma   90.00
#
_symmetry.space_group_name_H-M   'P 1'
#
loop_
_entity.id
_entity.type
_entity.pdbx_description
1 polymer ?
#
loop_
_entity_poly.entity_id
_entity_poly.type
_entity_poly.pdbx_seq_one_letter_code
_entity_poly.pdbx_strand_id
1 'polypeptide(L)'
;MPYGGCPIAGKTIQLSSGGDFLSPIDSNDLSERGLAFPLTKQMNTRVGNRNVVQQLSPVSASQLLNWNYNNGTDLANCAEYARNIIPGSDRNTKYRYPFVYDSYNKMCHVLYSPMQYNQGAKYCDDNGADEGISSLICMFPEKSRCDASIFYGSANVRMDWDTACPMYPVKDAMFGRWNGSECEAIRPAYQESCYSVEDCSEILFDYSPSDVDTDHDEDATDVVNFWKELRN
;
A
#
# COMPACT_ATOMS: atom_id res chain seq x y z
N MET A 1 -6.80 10.09 1.02
CA MET A 1 -5.52 9.63 1.60
C MET A 1 -5.76 8.31 2.31
N PRO A 2 -4.83 7.35 2.25
CA PRO A 2 -4.97 6.09 2.98
C PRO A 2 -5.14 6.33 4.48
N TYR A 3 -6.00 5.54 5.13
CA TYR A 3 -6.28 5.68 6.57
C TYR A 3 -6.26 4.34 7.34
N GLY A 4 -6.10 3.21 6.65
CA GLY A 4 -6.15 1.88 7.27
C GLY A 4 -5.13 1.69 8.41
N GLY A 5 -5.58 1.09 9.51
CA GLY A 5 -4.76 0.86 10.71
C GLY A 5 -3.85 -0.37 10.65
N CYS A 6 -3.97 -1.19 9.60
CA CYS A 6 -3.16 -2.38 9.38
C CYS A 6 -2.33 -2.24 8.10
N PRO A 7 -1.09 -2.74 8.06
CA PRO A 7 -0.31 -2.83 6.84
C PRO A 7 -0.86 -3.94 5.94
N ILE A 8 -0.64 -3.80 4.64
CA ILE A 8 -1.08 -4.75 3.62
C ILE A 8 0.16 -5.42 3.03
N ALA A 9 0.39 -6.67 3.41
CA ALA A 9 1.48 -7.48 2.87
C ALA A 9 1.22 -7.84 1.40
N GLY A 10 2.27 -7.78 0.58
CA GLY A 10 2.22 -8.14 -0.83
C GLY A 10 1.64 -7.09 -1.76
N LYS A 11 1.14 -5.96 -1.23
CA LYS A 11 0.48 -4.93 -2.05
C LYS A 11 1.51 -4.06 -2.77
N THR A 12 1.42 -4.03 -4.09
CA THR A 12 2.14 -3.12 -4.98
C THR A 12 1.15 -2.24 -5.74
N ILE A 13 1.67 -1.27 -6.49
CA ILE A 13 0.89 -0.49 -7.45
C ILE A 13 1.51 -0.73 -8.83
N GLN A 14 0.75 -1.35 -9.73
CA GLN A 14 1.16 -1.47 -11.11
C GLN A 14 1.00 -0.14 -11.82
N LEU A 15 2.00 0.19 -12.64
CA LEU A 15 2.01 1.37 -13.49
C LEU A 15 1.99 0.91 -14.93
N SER A 16 1.11 1.47 -15.76
CA SER A 16 1.05 1.15 -17.20
C SER A 16 2.33 1.53 -17.95
N SER A 17 3.18 2.37 -17.36
CA SER A 17 4.51 2.67 -17.86
C SER A 17 5.51 1.51 -17.74
N GLY A 18 5.19 0.49 -16.94
CA GLY A 18 6.10 -0.59 -16.55
C GLY A 18 7.16 -0.18 -15.53
N GLY A 19 7.14 1.07 -15.06
CA GLY A 19 8.06 1.59 -14.07
C GLY A 19 7.80 1.05 -12.66
N ASP A 20 8.84 1.04 -11.82
CA ASP A 20 8.71 0.72 -10.40
C ASP A 20 8.00 1.86 -9.66
N PHE A 21 6.88 1.57 -8.99
CA PHE A 21 6.12 2.55 -8.21
C PHE A 21 6.91 3.13 -7.01
N LEU A 22 7.98 2.45 -6.57
CA LEU A 22 8.91 2.96 -5.57
C LEU A 22 9.94 3.93 -6.14
N SER A 23 9.95 4.16 -7.46
CA SER A 23 10.75 5.19 -8.09
C SER A 23 10.25 6.60 -7.73
N PRO A 24 11.14 7.62 -7.70
CA PRO A 24 10.75 8.99 -7.46
C PRO A 24 9.71 9.51 -8.46
N ILE A 25 8.77 10.32 -7.98
CA ILE A 25 7.74 10.94 -8.81
C ILE A 25 8.28 11.98 -9.81
N ASP A 26 9.45 12.54 -9.55
CA ASP A 26 10.07 13.62 -10.33
C ASP A 26 11.05 13.13 -11.40
N SER A 27 11.03 11.84 -11.75
CA SER A 27 11.86 11.32 -12.84
C SER A 27 11.58 12.09 -14.14
N ASN A 28 12.64 12.46 -14.86
CA ASN A 28 12.50 13.15 -16.15
C ASN A 28 11.88 12.24 -17.21
N ASP A 29 12.18 10.95 -17.13
CA ASP A 29 11.60 9.92 -18.00
C ASP A 29 10.23 9.49 -17.47
N LEU A 30 9.18 9.72 -18.27
CA LEU A 30 7.80 9.34 -17.93
C LEU A 30 7.66 7.84 -17.67
N SER A 31 8.48 7.01 -18.32
CA SER A 31 8.45 5.55 -18.14
C SER A 31 9.00 5.12 -16.78
N GLU A 32 9.94 5.90 -16.21
CA GLU A 32 10.57 5.65 -14.91
C GLU A 32 9.93 6.43 -13.75
N ARG A 33 8.89 7.23 -14.01
CA ARG A 33 8.18 7.95 -12.94
C ARG A 33 7.40 6.98 -12.07
N GLY A 34 7.75 6.94 -10.79
CA GLY A 34 7.00 6.21 -9.78
C GLY A 34 6.13 7.13 -8.92
N LEU A 35 5.85 6.69 -7.69
CA LEU A 35 5.01 7.40 -6.73
C LEU A 35 5.79 7.83 -5.47
N ALA A 36 7.04 7.41 -5.35
CA ALA A 36 7.86 7.70 -4.18
C ALA A 36 8.27 9.17 -4.10
N PHE A 37 8.71 9.55 -2.90
CA PHE A 37 9.28 10.87 -2.66
C PHE A 37 10.35 11.26 -3.69
N PRO A 38 10.35 12.51 -4.18
CA PRO A 38 11.42 13.01 -5.02
C PRO A 38 12.75 12.89 -4.27
N LEU A 39 13.87 12.88 -5.01
CA LEU A 39 15.23 12.87 -4.44
C LEU A 39 15.58 14.21 -3.76
N THR A 40 14.75 14.61 -2.80
CA THR A 40 14.88 15.82 -2.02
C THR A 40 15.92 15.59 -0.94
N LYS A 41 17.02 16.30 -1.12
CA LYS A 41 18.08 16.46 -0.14
C LYS A 41 17.63 17.50 0.88
N GLN A 42 17.16 17.08 2.06
CA GLN A 42 17.00 18.02 3.16
C GLN A 42 18.35 18.20 3.86
N MET A 43 18.84 19.43 3.88
CA MET A 43 19.80 19.84 4.91
C MET A 43 19.00 20.05 6.18
N ASN A 44 19.17 19.18 7.18
CA ASN A 44 19.20 19.53 8.61
C ASN A 44 19.10 18.28 9.49
N THR A 45 20.26 17.82 9.98
CA THR A 45 20.47 17.57 11.42
C THR A 45 21.97 17.75 11.72
N ARG A 46 22.28 18.49 12.79
CA ARG A 46 23.64 18.53 13.33
C ARG A 46 23.92 17.21 14.02
N VAL A 47 24.54 16.26 13.33
CA VAL A 47 25.24 15.15 14.00
C VAL A 47 26.65 15.68 14.31
N GLY A 48 26.79 16.39 15.44
CA GLY A 48 28.00 17.15 15.75
C GLY A 48 28.18 18.42 14.89
N ASN A 49 29.42 18.73 14.49
CA ASN A 49 29.80 19.95 13.76
C ASN A 49 29.77 19.80 12.22
N ARG A 50 29.07 18.80 11.67
CA ARG A 50 28.98 18.55 10.23
C ARG A 50 27.53 18.66 9.74
N ASN A 51 27.33 19.37 8.63
CA ASN A 51 26.08 19.39 7.91
C ASN A 51 25.98 18.10 7.07
N VAL A 52 25.07 17.20 7.44
CA VAL A 52 24.75 16.03 6.62
C VAL A 52 23.53 16.37 5.78
N VAL A 53 23.69 16.24 4.47
CA VAL A 53 22.57 16.28 3.53
C VAL A 53 21.96 14.89 3.51
N GLN A 54 20.73 14.75 4.01
CA GLN A 54 20.08 13.45 4.09
C GLN A 54 18.83 13.43 3.22
N GLN A 55 18.70 12.36 2.46
CA GLN A 55 17.52 12.06 1.67
C GLN A 55 16.39 11.62 2.61
N LEU A 56 15.18 12.12 2.38
CA LEU A 56 14.00 11.77 3.20
C LEU A 56 13.45 10.38 2.89
N SER A 57 13.62 9.89 1.67
CA SER A 57 13.13 8.56 1.29
C SER A 57 13.83 8.10 0.00
N PRO A 58 14.17 6.80 -0.12
CA PRO A 58 14.00 5.78 0.90
C PRO A 58 15.05 5.92 2.02
N VAL A 59 14.74 5.36 3.20
CA VAL A 59 15.63 5.32 4.37
C VAL A 59 15.71 3.89 4.91
N SER A 60 16.89 3.47 5.36
CA SER A 60 17.03 2.11 5.89
C SER A 60 16.44 2.00 7.30
N ALA A 61 16.00 0.80 7.67
CA ALA A 61 15.55 0.51 9.05
C ALA A 61 16.63 0.87 10.09
N SER A 62 17.90 0.61 9.77
CA SER A 62 19.03 0.97 10.63
C SER A 62 19.20 2.49 10.80
N GLN A 63 18.93 3.29 9.76
CA GLN A 63 18.94 4.75 9.87
C GLN A 63 17.79 5.24 10.76
N LEU A 64 16.60 4.66 10.64
CA LEU A 64 15.46 5.00 11.50
C LEU A 64 15.78 4.69 12.99
N LEU A 65 16.41 3.56 13.28
CA LEU A 65 16.88 3.24 14.64
C LEU A 65 17.89 4.28 15.16
N ASN A 66 18.85 4.70 14.32
CA ASN A 66 19.81 5.75 14.68
C ASN A 66 19.16 7.12 14.93
N TRP A 67 17.98 7.34 14.38
CA TRP A 67 17.15 8.51 14.61
C TRP A 67 16.18 8.37 15.80
N ASN A 68 16.33 7.31 16.60
CA ASN A 68 15.52 6.98 17.77
C ASN A 68 14.08 6.58 17.49
N TYR A 69 13.76 6.08 16.28
CA TYR A 69 12.50 5.37 16.05
C TYR A 69 12.60 3.97 16.67
N ASN A 70 11.80 3.67 17.70
CA ASN A 70 11.86 2.40 18.44
C ASN A 70 10.47 1.89 18.85
N ASN A 71 9.62 1.58 17.89
CA ASN A 71 8.25 1.13 18.06
C ASN A 71 8.11 -0.40 17.96
N GLY A 72 9.13 -1.14 18.42
CA GLY A 72 9.14 -2.62 18.44
C GLY A 72 9.44 -3.30 17.10
N THR A 73 8.97 -2.76 15.97
CA THR A 73 9.24 -3.31 14.63
C THR A 73 9.72 -2.25 13.64
N ASP A 74 10.51 -2.66 12.65
CA ASP A 74 10.99 -1.77 11.59
C ASP A 74 9.84 -1.14 10.78
N LEU A 75 8.77 -1.92 10.54
CA LEU A 75 7.58 -1.43 9.85
C LEU A 75 6.87 -0.35 10.67
N ALA A 76 6.71 -0.55 11.98
CA ALA A 76 6.12 0.46 12.87
C ALA A 76 6.99 1.74 12.91
N ASN A 77 8.31 1.59 12.89
CA ASN A 77 9.24 2.71 12.75
C ASN A 77 9.05 3.46 11.42
N CYS A 78 8.89 2.73 10.31
CA CYS A 78 8.59 3.32 9.01
C CYS A 78 7.24 4.07 8.98
N ALA A 79 6.21 3.49 9.61
CA ALA A 79 4.90 4.11 9.75
C ALA A 79 4.98 5.44 10.53
N GLU A 80 5.66 5.44 11.68
CA GLU A 80 5.88 6.65 12.45
C GLU A 80 6.69 7.69 11.68
N TYR A 81 7.75 7.26 10.98
CA TYR A 81 8.58 8.13 10.17
C TYR A 81 7.75 8.84 9.09
N ALA A 82 6.97 8.10 8.31
CA ALA A 82 6.08 8.67 7.29
C ALA A 82 5.03 9.61 7.91
N ARG A 83 4.50 9.29 9.10
CA ARG A 83 3.58 10.15 9.86
C ARG A 83 4.23 11.46 10.35
N ASN A 84 5.54 11.49 10.55
CA ASN A 84 6.25 12.68 11.00
C ASN A 84 6.62 13.63 9.85
N ILE A 85 6.52 13.18 8.60
CA ILE A 85 6.71 14.02 7.42
C ILE A 85 5.42 14.81 7.15
N ILE A 86 5.51 16.13 7.36
CA ILE A 86 4.39 17.06 7.16
C ILE A 86 4.51 17.70 5.77
N PRO A 87 3.46 17.66 4.93
CA PRO A 87 3.48 18.30 3.62
C PRO A 87 3.40 19.83 3.74
N GLY A 88 4.18 20.52 2.91
CA GLY A 88 4.10 21.98 2.76
C GLY A 88 4.42 22.77 4.02
N SER A 89 3.96 24.02 4.08
CA SER A 89 4.22 24.95 5.19
C SER A 89 3.17 24.90 6.30
N ASP A 90 2.01 24.28 6.07
CA ASP A 90 0.94 24.18 7.06
C ASP A 90 1.20 23.04 8.04
N ARG A 91 1.67 23.39 9.23
CA ARG A 91 1.95 22.43 10.31
C ARG A 91 0.68 21.83 10.92
N ASN A 92 -0.49 22.42 10.69
CA ASN A 92 -1.76 21.95 11.24
C ASN A 92 -2.49 20.98 10.30
N THR A 93 -1.94 20.72 9.12
CA THR A 93 -2.52 19.74 8.20
C THR A 93 -2.63 18.37 8.86
N LYS A 94 -3.76 17.70 8.63
CA LYS A 94 -3.97 16.30 9.02
C LYS A 94 -3.44 15.33 7.97
N TYR A 95 -3.06 15.82 6.79
CA TYR A 95 -2.53 14.97 5.74
C TYR A 95 -1.22 14.34 6.17
N ARG A 96 -1.08 13.04 5.90
CA ARG A 96 0.14 12.27 6.13
C ARG A 96 0.39 11.36 4.94
N TYR A 97 1.66 11.19 4.60
CA TYR A 97 2.06 10.37 3.47
C TYR A 97 1.91 8.88 3.81
N PRO A 98 1.43 8.05 2.86
CA PRO A 98 1.54 6.61 2.99
C PRO A 98 2.99 6.16 2.80
N PHE A 99 3.24 4.90 3.14
CA PHE A 99 4.56 4.31 3.06
C PHE A 99 4.51 2.90 2.50
N VAL A 100 5.68 2.44 2.08
CA VAL A 100 5.96 1.07 1.74
C VAL A 100 7.20 0.64 2.51
N TYR A 101 7.09 -0.46 3.25
CA TYR A 101 8.25 -1.08 3.89
C TYR A 101 8.64 -2.33 3.12
N ASP A 102 9.85 -2.32 2.57
CA ASP A 102 10.49 -3.51 2.00
C ASP A 102 11.23 -4.24 3.13
N SER A 103 10.64 -5.34 3.59
CA SER A 103 11.20 -6.14 4.67
C SER A 103 12.41 -6.98 4.26
N TYR A 104 12.61 -7.20 2.95
CA TYR A 104 13.75 -7.93 2.41
C TYR A 104 14.98 -7.03 2.39
N ASN A 105 14.88 -5.85 1.77
CA ASN A 105 15.98 -4.88 1.72
C ASN A 105 16.10 -4.02 2.98
N LYS A 106 15.13 -4.11 3.91
CA LYS A 106 15.05 -3.31 5.13
C LYS A 106 14.99 -1.81 4.84
N MET A 107 14.18 -1.44 3.84
CA MET A 107 14.04 -0.07 3.36
C MET A 107 12.62 0.45 3.59
N CYS A 108 12.53 1.67 4.09
CA CYS A 108 11.30 2.43 4.24
C CYS A 108 11.20 3.44 3.10
N HIS A 109 10.17 3.30 2.28
CA HIS A 109 9.84 4.20 1.19
C HIS A 109 8.63 5.02 1.58
N VAL A 110 8.75 6.33 1.55
CA VAL A 110 7.61 7.24 1.72
C VAL A 110 7.08 7.56 0.33
N LEU A 111 5.77 7.41 0.13
CA LEU A 111 5.13 7.72 -1.14
C LEU A 111 4.71 9.18 -1.15
N TYR A 112 5.11 9.92 -2.19
CA TYR A 112 4.69 11.30 -2.38
C TYR A 112 3.23 11.37 -2.82
N SER A 113 2.87 10.52 -3.79
CA SER A 113 1.49 10.39 -4.25
C SER A 113 0.75 9.33 -3.43
N PRO A 114 -0.43 9.66 -2.86
CA PRO A 114 -1.29 8.68 -2.19
C PRO A 114 -2.23 7.96 -3.17
N MET A 115 -2.13 8.24 -4.47
CA MET A 115 -2.96 7.60 -5.50
C MET A 115 -2.62 6.12 -5.60
N GLN A 116 -3.65 5.30 -5.75
CA GLN A 116 -3.51 3.84 -5.84
C GLN A 116 -4.22 3.27 -7.08
N TYR A 117 -5.16 4.01 -7.66
CA TYR A 117 -5.98 3.57 -8.78
C TYR A 117 -6.23 4.73 -9.75
N ASN A 118 -6.04 4.47 -11.03
CA ASN A 118 -6.40 5.31 -12.16
C ASN A 118 -6.57 4.43 -13.40
N GLN A 119 -7.83 4.16 -13.78
CA GLN A 119 -8.22 3.35 -14.94
C GLN A 119 -9.26 4.07 -15.80
N GLY A 120 -9.19 5.40 -15.89
CA GLY A 120 -10.15 6.14 -16.69
C GLY A 120 -10.05 5.76 -18.16
N ALA A 121 -11.11 5.16 -18.73
CA ALA A 121 -11.14 4.64 -20.11
C ALA A 121 -10.60 5.64 -21.16
N LYS A 122 -10.90 6.93 -21.00
CA LYS A 122 -10.41 8.00 -21.89
C LYS A 122 -8.88 8.11 -21.97
N TYR A 123 -8.16 7.69 -20.93
CA TYR A 123 -6.72 7.86 -20.81
C TYR A 123 -5.96 6.53 -20.60
N CYS A 124 -6.67 5.44 -20.34
CA CYS A 124 -6.11 4.13 -19.99
C CYS A 124 -6.50 3.00 -20.95
N ASP A 125 -7.28 3.28 -22.00
CA ASP A 125 -7.56 2.31 -23.05
C ASP A 125 -6.32 2.08 -23.93
N ASP A 126 -6.00 0.81 -24.17
CA ASP A 126 -4.91 0.36 -25.07
C ASP A 126 -5.06 0.89 -26.51
N ASN A 127 -6.27 1.32 -26.88
CA ASN A 127 -6.59 1.89 -28.19
C ASN A 127 -6.33 3.41 -28.29
N GLY A 128 -5.94 4.07 -27.20
CA GLY A 128 -5.72 5.53 -27.11
C GLY A 128 -4.34 6.01 -27.55
N ALA A 129 -3.47 5.10 -28.07
CA ALA A 129 -2.09 5.39 -28.46
C ALA A 129 -1.94 6.54 -29.50
N ASP A 130 -3.03 6.94 -30.17
CA ASP A 130 -3.02 7.98 -31.20
C ASP A 130 -3.21 9.42 -30.67
N GLU A 131 -3.55 9.64 -29.39
CA GLU A 131 -3.79 11.00 -28.83
C GLU A 131 -2.66 11.53 -27.92
N GLY A 132 -1.57 10.78 -27.78
CA GLY A 132 -0.38 11.17 -26.99
C GLY A 132 -0.36 10.61 -25.56
N ILE A 133 0.80 10.69 -24.92
CA ILE A 133 1.01 10.16 -23.56
C ILE A 133 0.30 11.09 -22.56
N SER A 134 -0.78 10.61 -21.94
CA SER A 134 -1.42 11.29 -20.81
C SER A 134 -0.37 11.58 -19.73
N SER A 135 -0.40 12.79 -19.15
CA SER A 135 0.44 13.12 -17.99
C SER A 135 0.05 12.34 -16.73
N LEU A 136 -1.12 11.71 -16.73
CA LEU A 136 -1.63 10.85 -15.66
C LEU A 136 -1.39 9.39 -16.05
N ILE A 137 -0.52 8.73 -15.29
CA ILE A 137 -0.17 7.32 -15.46
C ILE A 137 -1.35 6.46 -15.03
N CYS A 138 -1.69 5.45 -15.82
CA CYS A 138 -2.70 4.45 -15.44
C CYS A 138 -2.10 3.50 -14.42
N MET A 139 -2.85 3.23 -13.36
CA MET A 139 -2.34 2.48 -12.24
C MET A 139 -3.46 1.72 -11.53
N PHE A 140 -3.11 0.61 -10.92
CA PHE A 140 -4.03 -0.17 -10.11
C PHE A 140 -3.25 -0.92 -9.02
N PRO A 141 -3.86 -1.16 -7.86
CA PRO A 141 -3.22 -1.97 -6.84
C PRO A 141 -3.32 -3.44 -7.22
N GLU A 142 -2.30 -4.23 -6.89
CA GLU A 142 -2.35 -5.68 -7.03
C GLU A 142 -1.62 -6.35 -5.88
N LYS A 143 -1.73 -7.68 -5.83
CA LYS A 143 -0.81 -8.52 -5.06
C LYS A 143 -0.10 -9.49 -5.97
N SER A 144 1.17 -9.71 -5.69
CA SER A 144 1.96 -10.73 -6.37
C SER A 144 2.77 -11.53 -5.36
N ARG A 145 2.97 -12.81 -5.68
CA ARG A 145 3.84 -13.71 -4.90
C ARG A 145 5.26 -13.18 -4.75
N CYS A 146 5.77 -12.50 -5.79
CA CYS A 146 7.13 -11.95 -5.78
C CYS A 146 7.29 -10.80 -4.79
N ASP A 147 6.19 -10.13 -4.45
CA ASP A 147 6.19 -8.92 -3.63
C ASP A 147 5.76 -9.18 -2.19
N ALA A 148 5.72 -10.44 -1.76
CA ALA A 148 5.31 -10.82 -0.40
C ALA A 148 6.15 -10.15 0.71
N SER A 149 7.36 -9.64 0.41
CA SER A 149 8.20 -8.89 1.34
C SER A 149 7.86 -7.39 1.44
N ILE A 150 6.96 -6.90 0.59
CA ILE A 150 6.51 -5.51 0.52
C ILE A 150 5.29 -5.31 1.41
N PHE A 151 5.31 -4.25 2.22
CA PHE A 151 4.19 -3.88 3.08
C PHE A 151 3.74 -2.45 2.77
N TYR A 152 2.57 -2.31 2.15
CA TYR A 152 1.95 -1.02 1.94
C TYR A 152 1.19 -0.58 3.19
N GLY A 153 1.35 0.67 3.62
CA GLY A 153 0.71 1.17 4.84
C GLY A 153 0.28 2.62 4.76
N SER A 154 -0.74 2.97 5.54
CA SER A 154 -1.07 4.37 5.82
C SER A 154 -0.23 4.88 6.99
N ALA A 155 -0.14 6.20 7.16
CA ALA A 155 0.48 6.80 8.35
C ALA A 155 -0.21 6.46 9.69
N ASN A 156 -1.39 5.83 9.65
CA ASN A 156 -2.16 5.42 10.82
C ASN A 156 -1.99 3.95 11.18
N VAL A 157 -1.07 3.23 10.53
CA VAL A 157 -0.74 1.86 10.94
C VAL A 157 -0.41 1.84 12.43
N ARG A 158 -1.09 0.96 13.15
CA ARG A 158 -0.93 0.79 14.60
C ARG A 158 0.46 0.24 14.92
N MET A 159 1.03 0.65 16.04
CA MET A 159 2.40 0.22 16.40
C MET A 159 2.47 -1.26 16.76
N ASP A 160 1.38 -1.83 17.29
CA ASP A 160 1.18 -3.24 17.62
C ASP A 160 0.53 -4.05 16.47
N TRP A 161 0.80 -3.67 15.22
CA TRP A 161 0.21 -4.30 14.03
C TRP A 161 0.56 -5.79 13.93
N ASP A 162 1.73 -6.18 14.42
CA ASP A 162 2.27 -7.54 14.35
C ASP A 162 1.45 -8.56 15.15
N THR A 163 0.71 -8.09 16.15
CA THR A 163 -0.18 -8.92 16.97
C THR A 163 -1.66 -8.69 16.68
N ALA A 164 -2.02 -7.49 16.20
CA ALA A 164 -3.42 -7.10 16.05
C ALA A 164 -3.95 -7.14 14.62
N CYS A 165 -3.08 -7.28 13.61
CA CYS A 165 -3.46 -7.34 12.19
C CYS A 165 -3.27 -8.75 11.60
N PRO A 166 -4.10 -9.15 10.62
CA PRO A 166 -4.04 -10.47 10.01
C PRO A 166 -2.94 -10.54 8.94
N MET A 167 -1.69 -10.75 9.37
CA MET A 167 -0.52 -10.70 8.48
C MET A 167 -0.22 -12.01 7.76
N TYR A 168 -0.63 -13.14 8.33
CA TYR A 168 -0.30 -14.47 7.82
C TYR A 168 -1.54 -15.36 7.76
N PRO A 169 -1.63 -16.25 6.77
CA PRO A 169 -2.69 -17.25 6.73
C PRO A 169 -2.59 -18.20 7.92
N VAL A 170 -3.74 -18.68 8.41
CA VAL A 170 -3.81 -19.68 9.46
C VAL A 170 -3.92 -21.05 8.81
N LYS A 171 -2.89 -21.88 9.00
CA LYS A 171 -2.84 -23.24 8.44
C LYS A 171 -3.88 -24.13 9.10
N ASP A 172 -4.48 -25.04 8.32
CA ASP A 172 -5.42 -26.07 8.78
C ASP A 172 -6.67 -25.51 9.47
N ALA A 173 -7.09 -24.30 9.07
CA ALA A 173 -8.26 -23.61 9.61
C ALA A 173 -9.12 -22.98 8.50
N MET A 174 -10.41 -22.79 8.79
CA MET A 174 -11.35 -22.04 7.95
C MET A 174 -12.09 -21.01 8.80
N PHE A 175 -12.45 -19.87 8.21
CA PHE A 175 -13.27 -18.89 8.89
C PHE A 175 -14.68 -19.44 9.12
N GLY A 176 -15.20 -19.20 10.33
CA GLY A 176 -16.50 -19.68 10.78
C GLY A 176 -17.22 -18.67 11.65
N ARG A 177 -18.51 -18.89 11.84
CA ARG A 177 -19.37 -18.14 12.76
C ARG A 177 -19.62 -19.00 13.99
N TRP A 178 -19.42 -18.41 15.16
CA TRP A 178 -19.80 -19.05 16.42
C TRP A 178 -21.32 -19.06 16.60
N ASN A 179 -21.90 -20.24 16.82
CA ASN A 179 -23.35 -20.40 17.01
C ASN A 179 -23.77 -20.63 18.47
N GLY A 180 -22.82 -20.62 19.41
CA GLY A 180 -23.06 -20.89 20.83
C GLY A 180 -22.51 -22.24 21.31
N SER A 181 -22.33 -23.21 20.41
CA SER A 181 -21.77 -24.53 20.72
C SER A 181 -20.51 -24.85 19.93
N GLU A 182 -20.48 -24.49 18.65
CA GLU A 182 -19.37 -24.78 17.75
C GLU A 182 -19.12 -23.64 16.75
N CYS A 183 -17.98 -23.73 16.06
CA CYS A 183 -17.63 -22.83 14.96
C CYS A 183 -18.15 -23.44 13.65
N GLU A 184 -19.21 -22.87 13.09
CA GLU A 184 -19.78 -23.30 11.82
C GLU A 184 -19.07 -22.56 10.68
N ALA A 185 -18.52 -23.28 9.69
CA ALA A 185 -17.82 -22.66 8.56
C ALA A 185 -18.73 -21.70 7.77
N ILE A 186 -18.21 -20.53 7.41
CA ILE A 186 -18.96 -19.55 6.61
C ILE A 186 -19.18 -20.13 5.21
N ARG A 187 -20.41 -20.10 4.72
CA ARG A 187 -20.73 -20.49 3.33
C ARG A 187 -20.23 -19.41 2.37
N PRO A 188 -19.53 -19.76 1.28
CA PRO A 188 -19.05 -18.78 0.33
C PRO A 188 -20.21 -18.08 -0.37
N ALA A 189 -20.16 -16.75 -0.47
CA ALA A 189 -21.07 -15.98 -1.33
C ALA A 189 -20.66 -16.08 -2.80
N TYR A 190 -19.36 -16.23 -3.05
CA TYR A 190 -18.75 -16.44 -4.35
C TYR A 190 -17.65 -17.48 -4.23
N GLN A 191 -17.47 -18.33 -5.25
CA GLN A 191 -16.46 -19.38 -5.25
C GLN A 191 -15.73 -19.40 -6.59
N GLU A 192 -14.40 -19.35 -6.51
CA GLU A 192 -13.50 -19.41 -7.65
C GLU A 192 -12.40 -20.45 -7.40
N SER A 193 -11.87 -21.04 -8.46
CA SER A 193 -10.77 -22.00 -8.37
C SER A 193 -9.42 -21.29 -8.36
N CYS A 194 -8.57 -21.63 -7.39
CA CYS A 194 -7.18 -21.15 -7.29
C CYS A 194 -6.21 -22.34 -7.22
N TYR A 195 -4.96 -22.18 -7.68
CA TYR A 195 -3.96 -23.25 -7.67
C TYR A 195 -3.01 -23.18 -6.48
N SER A 196 -2.89 -22.00 -5.86
CA SER A 196 -2.02 -21.76 -4.71
C SER A 196 -2.70 -20.90 -3.63
N VAL A 197 -2.07 -20.82 -2.45
CA VAL A 197 -2.52 -19.93 -1.37
C VAL A 197 -2.30 -18.47 -1.77
N GLU A 198 -1.24 -18.22 -2.54
CA GLU A 198 -0.90 -16.91 -3.09
C GLU A 198 -1.96 -16.44 -4.09
N ASP A 199 -2.37 -17.28 -5.04
CA ASP A 199 -3.43 -16.97 -6.01
C ASP A 199 -4.75 -16.65 -5.28
N CYS A 200 -5.09 -17.44 -4.25
CA CYS A 200 -6.26 -17.18 -3.42
C CYS A 200 -6.17 -15.83 -2.70
N SER A 201 -4.97 -15.45 -2.25
CA SER A 201 -4.73 -14.17 -1.57
C SER A 201 -4.83 -12.96 -2.49
N GLU A 202 -4.54 -13.14 -3.78
CA GLU A 202 -4.68 -12.15 -4.84
C GLU A 202 -6.16 -11.95 -5.17
N ILE A 203 -6.90 -13.03 -5.45
CA ILE A 203 -8.35 -12.99 -5.66
C ILE A 203 -9.06 -12.33 -4.46
N LEU A 204 -8.72 -12.73 -3.23
CA LEU A 204 -9.30 -12.11 -2.03
C LEU A 204 -8.97 -10.62 -1.89
N PHE A 205 -7.83 -10.17 -2.41
CA PHE A 205 -7.45 -8.76 -2.40
C PHE A 205 -8.25 -7.95 -3.41
N ASP A 206 -8.50 -8.48 -4.60
CA ASP A 206 -9.29 -7.82 -5.64
C ASP A 206 -10.74 -7.59 -5.21
N TYR A 207 -11.31 -8.54 -4.46
CA TYR A 207 -12.66 -8.43 -3.89
C TYR A 207 -12.70 -7.82 -2.47
N SER A 208 -11.58 -7.30 -1.97
CA SER A 208 -11.50 -6.68 -0.64
C SER A 208 -12.17 -5.29 -0.61
N PRO A 209 -12.48 -4.75 0.59
CA PRO A 209 -13.07 -3.42 0.69
C PRO A 209 -12.24 -2.34 -0.02
N SER A 210 -12.87 -1.62 -0.94
CA SER A 210 -12.27 -0.53 -1.70
C SER A 210 -12.94 0.81 -1.36
N ASP A 211 -12.13 1.86 -1.26
CA ASP A 211 -12.58 3.26 -1.14
C ASP A 211 -12.81 3.91 -2.51
N VAL A 212 -12.60 3.17 -3.60
CA VAL A 212 -12.84 3.62 -4.99
C VAL A 212 -14.09 2.93 -5.51
N ASP A 213 -15.04 3.72 -6.01
CA ASP A 213 -16.15 3.22 -6.80
C ASP A 213 -15.59 2.65 -8.11
N THR A 214 -15.48 1.33 -8.14
CA THR A 214 -15.08 0.55 -9.30
C THR A 214 -16.32 -0.15 -9.78
N ASP A 215 -16.71 0.08 -11.02
CA ASP A 215 -17.75 -0.70 -11.67
C ASP A 215 -17.22 -2.14 -11.81
N HIS A 216 -17.45 -2.96 -10.79
CA HIS A 216 -17.15 -4.38 -10.88
C HIS A 216 -18.10 -5.01 -11.90
N ASP A 217 -17.61 -5.99 -12.65
CA ASP A 217 -18.39 -6.76 -13.62
C ASP A 217 -19.72 -7.27 -13.02
N GLU A 218 -20.72 -7.47 -13.88
CA GLU A 218 -22.04 -8.02 -13.51
C GLU A 218 -21.94 -9.35 -12.72
N ASP A 219 -20.85 -10.10 -12.88
CA ASP A 219 -20.56 -11.36 -12.17
C ASP A 219 -20.20 -11.21 -10.68
N ALA A 220 -19.79 -10.00 -10.23
CA ALA A 220 -19.46 -9.72 -8.83
C ALA A 220 -20.63 -9.12 -8.03
N THR A 221 -21.83 -9.07 -8.63
CA THR A 221 -23.03 -8.45 -8.02
C THR A 221 -23.31 -9.04 -6.62
N ASP A 222 -23.09 -10.34 -6.43
CA ASP A 222 -23.28 -11.02 -5.14
C ASP A 222 -22.28 -10.58 -4.07
N VAL A 223 -21.02 -10.33 -4.43
CA VAL A 223 -19.99 -9.80 -3.51
C VAL A 223 -20.30 -8.34 -3.14
N VAL A 224 -20.69 -7.54 -4.14
CA VAL A 224 -21.09 -6.15 -3.92
C VAL A 224 -22.32 -6.08 -3.00
N ASN A 225 -23.30 -6.95 -3.19
CA ASN A 225 -24.48 -7.04 -2.33
C ASN A 225 -24.13 -7.50 -0.92
N PHE A 226 -23.27 -8.51 -0.77
CA PHE A 226 -22.78 -8.97 0.53
C PHE A 226 -22.17 -7.82 1.36
N TRP A 227 -21.29 -7.01 0.76
CA TRP A 227 -20.70 -5.86 1.46
C TRP A 227 -21.72 -4.74 1.74
N LYS A 228 -22.78 -4.61 0.94
CA LYS A 228 -23.88 -3.65 1.23
C LYS A 228 -24.72 -4.11 2.41
N GLU A 229 -25.02 -5.41 2.50
CA GLU A 229 -25.78 -5.99 3.62
C GLU A 229 -25.04 -5.87 4.95
N LEU A 230 -23.72 -6.09 4.97
CA LEU A 230 -22.91 -5.95 6.19
C LEU A 230 -22.76 -4.50 6.70
N ARG A 231 -23.00 -3.51 5.83
CA ARG A 231 -22.90 -2.07 6.19
C ARG A 231 -24.19 -1.51 6.80
N ASN A 232 -25.31 -2.23 6.68
CA ASN A 232 -26.62 -1.88 7.24
C ASN A 232 -26.89 -2.63 8.56
#